data_AF-A0A2P6GC22-F1
#
_entry.id   AF-A0A2P6GC22-F1
#
_cell.length_a   1.000
_cell.length_b   1.000
_cell.length_c   1.000
_cell.angle_alpha   90.00
_cell.angle_beta   90.00
_cell.angle_gamma   90.00
#
_symmetry.space_group_name_H-M   'P 1'
#
loop_
_entity.id
_entity.type
_entity.pdbx_description
1 polymer ?
#
loop_
_entity_poly.entity_id
_entity_poly.type
_entity_poly.pdbx_seq_one_letter_code
_entity_poly.pdbx_strand_id
1 'polypeptide(L)' 'MIELQHFLILSSLLFLIGVFGIFLNRKNIIIILMSIELILLAVN' A
#
# COMPACT_ATOMS: atom_id res chain seq x y z
N MET A 1 -12.09 13.87 -17.83
CA MET A 1 -12.83 12.74 -17.21
C MET A 1 -11.80 11.90 -16.47
N ILE A 2 -12.07 11.49 -15.23
CA ILE A 2 -11.13 10.65 -14.50
C ILE A 2 -11.24 9.24 -15.09
N GLU A 3 -10.22 8.85 -15.86
CA GLU A 3 -10.16 7.52 -16.44
C GLU A 3 -9.82 6.47 -15.39
N LEU A 4 -10.29 5.24 -15.63
CA LEU A 4 -10.01 4.06 -14.81
C LEU A 4 -8.50 3.86 -14.57
N GLN A 5 -7.67 4.29 -15.53
CA GLN A 5 -6.22 4.25 -15.44
C GLN A 5 -5.67 5.04 -14.24
N HIS A 6 -6.27 6.18 -13.87
CA HIS A 6 -5.79 6.97 -12.72
C HIS A 6 -6.04 6.25 -11.39
N PHE A 7 -7.17 5.55 -11.25
CA PHE A 7 -7.46 4.74 -10.06
C PHE A 7 -6.53 3.54 -9.96
N LEU A 8 -6.27 2.85 -11.08
CA LEU A 8 -5.33 1.72 -11.12
C LEU A 8 -3.90 2.14 -10.77
N ILE A 9 -3.46 3.29 -11.27
CA ILE A 9 -2.15 3.85 -10.94
C ILE A 9 -2.08 4.17 -9.44
N LEU A 10 -3.10 4.82 -8.88
CA LEU A 10 -3.14 5.16 -7.45
C LEU A 10 -3.09 3.90 -6.56
N SER A 11 -3.92 2.89 -6.86
CA SER A 11 -3.90 1.60 -6.14
C SER A 11 -2.55 0.90 -6.26
N SER A 12 -1.93 0.89 -7.44
CA SER A 12 -0.59 0.28 -7.61
C SER A 12 0.49 1.00 -6.80
N LEU A 13 0.39 2.32 -6.67
CA LEU A 13 1.36 3.16 -5.96
C LEU A 13 1.20 2.98 -4.45
N LEU A 14 -0.03 2.96 -3.95
CA LEU A 14 -0.34 2.65 -2.55
C LEU A 14 0.11 1.23 -2.18
N PHE A 15 -0.14 0.24 -3.03
CA PHE A 15 0.30 -1.13 -2.81
C PHE A 15 1.84 -1.22 -2.72
N LEU A 16 2.57 -0.56 -3.63
CA LEU A 16 4.04 -0.50 -3.59
C LEU A 16 4.58 0.14 -2.31
N ILE A 17 3.94 1.22 -1.83
CA ILE A 17 4.31 1.86 -0.56
C ILE A 17 4.10 0.90 0.62
N GLY A 18 2.96 0.20 0.66
CA GLY A 18 2.67 -0.78 1.70
C GLY A 18 3.68 -1.93 1.72
N VAL A 19 4.03 -2.48 0.54
CA VAL A 19 5.04 -3.55 0.42
C VAL A 19 6.43 -3.05 0.86
N PHE A 20 6.82 -1.83 0.46
CA PHE A 20 8.08 -1.23 0.90
C PHE A 20 8.13 -0.99 2.42
N GLY A 21 7.01 -0.56 3.02
CA GLY A 21 6.88 -0.34 4.46
C GLY A 21 7.16 -1.61 5.28
N ILE A 22 6.70 -2.76 4.80
CA ILE A 22 6.98 -4.08 5.41
C ILE A 22 8.46 -4.43 5.31
N PHE A 23 9.10 -4.19 4.16
CA PHE A 23 10.50 -4.55 3.95
C PHE A 23 11.47 -3.68 4.75
N LEU A 24 11.21 -2.38 4.85
CA LEU A 24 12.09 -1.43 5.56
C LEU A 24 12.10 -1.66 7.08
N ASN A 25 10.93 -1.94 7.67
CA ASN A 25 10.74 -1.88 9.12
C ASN A 25 10.39 -3.24 9.74
N ARG A 26 11.17 -4.28 9.39
CA ARG A 26 10.94 -5.66 9.87
C ARG A 26 11.00 -5.86 11.39
N LYS A 27 11.61 -4.93 12.12
CA LYS A 27 11.69 -4.99 13.59
C LYS A 27 10.49 -4.37 14.30
N ASN A 28 9.71 -3.53 13.63
CA ASN A 28 8.59 -2.80 14.24
C ASN A 28 7.26 -3.43 13.81
N ILE A 29 6.73 -4.32 14.64
CA ILE A 29 5.46 -5.03 14.38
C ILE A 29 4.31 -4.06 14.11
N ILE A 30 4.25 -2.92 14.81
CA ILE A 30 3.24 -1.87 14.59
C ILE A 30 3.27 -1.35 13.15
N ILE A 31 4.47 -1.13 12.60
CA ILE A 31 4.64 -0.63 11.23
C ILE A 31 4.24 -1.70 10.21
N ILE A 32 4.54 -2.96 10.51
CA ILE A 32 4.12 -4.09 9.67
C ILE A 32 2.59 -4.18 9.63
N LEU A 33 1.92 -4.09 10.79
CA LEU A 33 0.45 -4.10 10.87
C LEU A 33 -0.17 -2.92 10.10
N MET A 34 0.35 -1.70 10.30
CA MET A 34 -0.10 -0.52 9.56
C MET A 34 0.12 -0.66 8.04
N SER A 35 1.24 -1.28 7.63
CA SER A 35 1.51 -1.54 6.21
C SER A 35 0.56 -2.59 5.62
N ILE A 36 0.12 -3.58 6.41
CA ILE A 36 -0.89 -4.57 6.00
C ILE A 36 -2.26 -3.90 5.80
N GLU A 37 -2.69 -3.04 6.73
CA GLU A 37 -3.94 -2.27 6.55
C GLU A 37 -3.89 -1.39 5.29
N LEU A 38 -2.74 -0.77 5.01
CA LEU A 38 -2.52 0.04 3.81
C LEU A 38 -2.60 -0.80 2.52
N ILE A 39 -2.04 -2.02 2.53
CA ILE A 39 -2.15 -2.96 1.39
C ILE A 39 -3.61 -3.37 1.16
N LEU A 40 -4.37 -3.65 2.21
CA LEU A 40 -5.79 -4.01 2.09
C LEU A 40 -6.61 -2.85 1.52
N LEU A 41 -6.34 -1.62 1.95
CA LEU A 41 -6.97 -0.41 1.40
C LEU A 41 -6.61 -0.17 -0.07
N ALA A 42 -5.41 -0.54 -0.51
CA ALA A 42 -5.00 -0.36 -1.91
C ALA A 42 -5.74 -1.31 -2.88
N VAL A 43 -6.16 -2.48 -2.39
CA VAL A 43 -6.86 -3.52 -3.19
C VAL A 43 -8.38 -3.36 -3.16
N ASN A 44 -8.93 -2.72 -2.11
CA ASN A 44 -10.36 -2.46 -1.95
C ASN A 44 -10.83 -1.27 -2.79
#